data_AF-A0A7K8SE68-F1
#
_entry.id   AF-A0A7K8SE68-F1
#
_cell.length_a   1.000
_cell.length_b   1.000
_cell.length_c   1.000
_cell.angle_alpha   90.00
_cell.angle_beta   90.00
_cell.angle_gamma   90.00
#
_symmetry.space_group_name_H-M   'P 1'
#
loop_
_entity.id
_entity.type
_entity.pdbx_description
1 polymer ?
#
loop_
_entity_poly.entity_id
_entity_poly.type
_entity_poly.pdbx_seq_one_letter_code
_entity_poly.pdbx_strand_id
1 'polypeptide(L)'
;PGWDQEPEGERPEARDGIRCSLSSDSALSKPLDEAFALWKKLLEKPGVPSVRSPEQTLSSLQLLAALYRLQDKPIQALESLLLLRSLCRRLGDGLGAADALSQISRTLLQLG
;
A
#
# COMPACT_ATOMS: atom_id res chain seq x y z
N PRO A 1 -44.24 12.99 -29.18
CA PRO A 1 -44.75 12.08 -28.12
C PRO A 1 -43.97 10.75 -28.22
N GLY A 2 -42.80 10.60 -27.61
CA GLY A 2 -42.52 10.83 -26.19
C GLY A 2 -42.17 9.43 -25.65
N TRP A 3 -41.03 8.89 -26.07
CA TRP A 3 -40.48 7.66 -25.52
C TRP A 3 -39.56 8.08 -24.38
N ASP A 4 -39.89 7.62 -23.20
CA ASP A 4 -39.26 7.96 -21.94
C ASP A 4 -37.75 7.72 -21.98
N GLN A 5 -36.97 8.79 -21.81
CA GLN A 5 -35.57 8.71 -21.46
C GLN A 5 -35.50 8.22 -20.01
N GLU A 6 -35.18 6.95 -19.82
CA GLU A 6 -34.64 6.51 -18.53
C GLU A 6 -33.38 7.33 -18.23
N PRO A 7 -33.23 7.85 -17.00
CA PRO A 7 -32.01 8.55 -16.65
C PRO A 7 -30.88 7.53 -16.67
N GLU A 8 -29.91 7.74 -17.56
CA GLU A 8 -28.60 7.10 -17.52
C GLU A 8 -27.98 7.44 -16.17
N GLY A 9 -28.29 6.61 -15.16
CA GLY A 9 -27.65 6.66 -13.87
C GLY A 9 -26.18 6.39 -14.11
N GLU A 10 -25.37 7.45 -13.94
CA GLU A 10 -23.92 7.41 -13.87
C GLU A 10 -23.51 6.14 -13.14
N ARG A 11 -23.07 5.12 -13.89
CA ARG A 11 -22.61 3.87 -13.31
C ARG A 11 -21.38 4.27 -12.51
N PRO A 12 -21.38 4.21 -11.17
CA PRO A 12 -20.22 4.61 -10.39
C PRO A 12 -19.07 3.78 -10.92
N GLU A 13 -18.03 4.44 -11.43
CA GLU A 13 -16.87 3.73 -11.94
C GLU A 13 -16.44 2.75 -10.85
N ALA A 14 -16.31 1.46 -11.16
CA ALA A 14 -16.05 0.43 -10.15
C ALA A 14 -14.82 0.77 -9.27
N ARG A 15 -13.91 1.62 -9.78
CA ARG A 15 -12.82 2.24 -9.03
C ARG A 15 -13.27 3.08 -7.84
N ASP A 16 -14.30 3.91 -7.99
CA ASP A 16 -14.83 4.73 -6.91
C ASP A 16 -15.60 3.90 -5.89
N GLY A 17 -16.32 2.86 -6.33
CA GLY A 17 -16.98 1.92 -5.42
C GLY A 17 -16.00 1.16 -4.52
N ILE A 18 -14.86 0.71 -5.08
CA ILE A 18 -13.79 0.05 -4.31
C ILE A 18 -13.13 1.02 -3.32
N ARG A 19 -12.92 2.29 -3.72
CA ARG A 19 -12.32 3.32 -2.85
C ARG A 19 -13.22 3.64 -1.65
N CYS A 20 -14.51 3.89 -1.87
CA CYS A 20 -15.48 4.18 -0.80
C CYS A 20 -15.68 3.01 0.16
N SER A 21 -15.63 1.77 -0.32
CA SER A 21 -15.81 0.57 0.52
C SER A 21 -14.63 0.36 1.48
N LEU A 22 -13.41 0.71 1.06
CA LEU A 22 -12.20 0.54 1.87
C LEU A 22 -11.98 1.69 2.86
N SER A 23 -12.36 2.94 2.51
CA SER A 23 -12.26 4.08 3.42
C SER A 23 -13.32 4.04 4.54
N SER A 24 -14.46 3.38 4.32
CA SER A 24 -15.58 3.35 5.27
C SER A 24 -15.44 2.32 6.39
N ASP A 25 -14.59 1.30 6.22
CA ASP A 25 -14.55 0.16 7.14
C ASP A 25 -13.23 0.08 7.91
N SER A 26 -13.12 0.91 8.95
CA SER A 26 -11.99 0.92 9.88
C SER A 26 -11.72 -0.45 10.52
N ALA A 27 -12.71 -1.37 10.56
CA ALA A 27 -12.54 -2.73 11.06
C ALA A 27 -11.65 -3.59 10.14
N LEU A 28 -11.64 -3.34 8.83
CA LEU A 28 -10.76 -4.02 7.87
C LEU A 28 -9.30 -3.60 8.01
N SER A 29 -9.03 -2.48 8.69
CA SER A 29 -7.66 -1.99 8.87
C SER A 29 -6.91 -2.64 10.03
N LYS A 30 -7.60 -3.24 11.00
CA LYS A 30 -6.98 -3.96 12.14
C LYS A 30 -6.03 -5.08 11.72
N PRO A 31 -6.44 -6.05 10.87
CA PRO A 31 -5.52 -7.11 10.44
C PRO A 31 -4.34 -6.57 9.61
N LEU A 32 -4.55 -5.45 8.90
CA LEU A 32 -3.49 -4.79 8.14
C LEU A 32 -2.46 -4.14 9.08
N ASP A 33 -2.93 -3.44 10.11
CA ASP A 33 -2.09 -2.80 11.13
C ASP A 33 -1.33 -3.84 11.97
N GLU A 34 -1.94 -4.98 12.28
CA GLU A 34 -1.27 -6.12 12.92
C GLU A 34 -0.18 -6.73 12.04
N ALA A 35 -0.49 -7.00 10.76
CA ALA A 35 0.49 -7.50 9.79
C ALA A 35 1.67 -6.53 9.64
N PHE A 36 1.39 -5.22 9.64
CA PHE A 36 2.40 -4.20 9.57
C PHE A 36 3.29 -4.14 10.82
N ALA A 37 2.71 -4.27 12.01
CA ALA A 37 3.46 -4.36 13.26
C ALA A 37 4.41 -5.57 13.29
N LEU A 38 3.95 -6.72 12.75
CA LEU A 38 4.80 -7.91 12.61
C LEU A 38 5.98 -7.67 11.66
N TRP A 39 5.74 -7.01 10.53
CA TRP A 39 6.82 -6.62 9.61
C TRP A 39 7.84 -5.69 10.25
N LYS A 40 7.40 -4.68 11.00
CA LYS A 40 8.32 -3.80 11.76
C LYS A 40 9.18 -4.61 12.71
N LYS A 41 8.56 -5.45 13.56
CA LYS A 41 9.26 -6.29 14.53
C LYS A 41 10.25 -7.27 13.87
N LEU A 42 9.90 -7.80 12.70
CA LEU A 42 10.79 -8.70 11.96
C LEU A 42 12.00 -7.95 11.38
N LEU A 43 11.78 -6.74 10.86
CA LEU A 43 12.79 -5.92 10.17
C LEU A 43 13.58 -4.98 11.09
N GLU A 44 13.19 -4.87 12.37
CA GLU A 44 13.94 -4.21 13.45
C GLU A 44 15.30 -4.88 13.69
N LYS A 45 15.37 -6.21 13.51
CA LYS A 45 16.63 -6.94 13.67
C LYS A 45 17.59 -6.58 12.54
N PRO A 46 18.82 -6.15 12.85
CA PRO A 46 19.84 -5.89 11.83
C PRO A 46 20.22 -7.21 11.15
N GLY A 47 20.34 -7.18 9.82
CA GLY A 47 20.67 -8.36 9.00
C GLY A 47 19.58 -8.70 7.98
N VAL A 48 19.88 -9.66 7.10
CA VAL A 48 18.89 -10.19 6.15
C VAL A 48 17.92 -11.09 6.93
N PRO A 49 16.62 -10.77 6.95
CA PRO A 49 15.66 -11.61 7.66
C PRO A 49 15.62 -13.01 7.02
N SER A 50 15.54 -14.07 7.84
CA SER A 50 15.26 -15.43 7.35
C SER A 50 13.79 -15.53 6.92
N VAL A 51 13.48 -14.95 5.76
CA VAL A 51 12.18 -15.10 5.09
C VAL A 51 12.26 -16.25 4.08
N ARG A 52 11.13 -16.93 3.87
CA ARG A 52 11.02 -18.03 2.89
C ARG A 52 11.44 -17.60 1.48
N SER A 53 11.00 -16.41 1.05
CA SER A 53 11.37 -15.80 -0.21
C SER A 53 11.51 -14.28 -0.05
N PRO A 54 12.65 -13.69 -0.46
CA PRO A 54 12.83 -12.24 -0.45
C PRO A 54 11.89 -11.53 -1.41
N GLU A 55 11.69 -12.05 -2.62
CA GLU A 55 10.79 -11.45 -3.62
C GLU A 55 9.34 -11.42 -3.17
N GLN A 56 8.86 -12.51 -2.57
CA GLN A 56 7.50 -12.58 -2.01
C GLN A 56 7.33 -11.57 -0.87
N THR A 57 8.39 -11.39 -0.08
CA THR A 57 8.40 -10.41 1.01
C THR A 57 8.31 -8.98 0.49
N LEU A 58 9.11 -8.65 -0.53
CA LEU A 58 9.06 -7.33 -1.18
C LEU A 58 7.68 -7.05 -1.77
N SER A 59 7.11 -8.03 -2.47
CA SER A 59 5.76 -7.95 -3.05
C SER A 59 4.68 -7.74 -1.98
N SER A 60 4.82 -8.41 -0.84
CA SER A 60 3.90 -8.29 0.29
C SER A 60 3.96 -6.90 0.93
N LEU A 61 5.16 -6.33 1.09
CA LEU A 61 5.34 -4.95 1.59
C LEU A 61 4.82 -3.89 0.61
N GLN A 62 5.00 -4.10 -0.70
CA GLN A 62 4.44 -3.23 -1.74
C GLN A 62 2.90 -3.25 -1.71
N LEU A 63 2.30 -4.43 -1.58
CA LEU A 63 0.85 -4.57 -1.48
C LEU A 63 0.31 -3.85 -0.23
N LEU A 64 1.00 -3.99 0.91
CA LEU A 64 0.63 -3.34 2.16
C LEU A 64 0.66 -1.80 2.03
N ALA A 65 1.69 -1.23 1.38
CA ALA A 65 1.74 0.19 1.06
C ALA A 65 0.58 0.64 0.15
N ALA A 66 0.24 -0.15 -0.88
CA ALA A 66 -0.87 0.15 -1.78
C ALA A 66 -2.23 0.12 -1.06
N LEU A 67 -2.43 -0.86 -0.17
CA LEU A 67 -3.64 -0.94 0.65
C LEU A 67 -3.81 0.26 1.57
N TYR A 68 -2.73 0.71 2.21
CA TYR A 68 -2.78 1.93 3.03
C TYR A 68 -3.07 3.19 2.21
N ARG A 69 -2.56 3.28 0.98
CA ARG A 69 -2.92 4.38 0.07
C ARG A 69 -4.40 4.35 -0.31
N LEU A 70 -4.99 3.17 -0.50
CA LEU A 70 -6.41 3.03 -0.81
C LEU A 70 -7.32 3.34 0.39
N GLN A 71 -6.83 3.16 1.62
CA GLN A 71 -7.55 3.48 2.86
C GLN A 71 -7.34 4.94 3.33
N ASP A 72 -6.79 5.81 2.48
CA ASP A 72 -6.45 7.20 2.83
C ASP A 72 -5.57 7.31 4.10
N LYS A 73 -4.66 6.33 4.29
CA LYS A 73 -3.69 6.24 5.38
C LYS A 73 -2.26 6.50 4.88
N PRO A 74 -1.94 7.74 4.47
CA PRO A 74 -0.70 8.02 3.75
C PRO A 74 0.57 7.86 4.61
N ILE A 75 0.47 8.08 5.92
CA ILE A 75 1.59 7.90 6.85
C ILE A 75 1.98 6.42 6.93
N GLN A 76 1.00 5.52 7.10
CA GLN A 76 1.25 4.08 7.12
C GLN A 76 1.79 3.57 5.78
N ALA A 77 1.28 4.10 4.66
CA ALA A 77 1.83 3.79 3.33
C ALA A 77 3.30 4.19 3.22
N LEU A 78 3.66 5.38 3.70
CA LEU A 78 5.03 5.88 3.69
C LEU A 78 5.96 5.01 4.53
N GLU A 79 5.57 4.68 5.77
CA GLU A 79 6.36 3.80 6.63
C GLU A 79 6.57 2.42 5.98
N SER A 80 5.55 1.90 5.29
CA SER A 80 5.62 0.62 4.57
C SER A 80 6.63 0.66 3.42
N LEU A 81 6.66 1.76 2.66
CA LEU A 81 7.66 1.98 1.61
C LEU A 81 9.08 2.16 2.18
N LEU A 82 9.23 2.77 3.35
CA LEU A 82 10.52 2.87 4.04
C LEU A 82 11.03 1.49 4.48
N LEU A 83 10.15 0.63 4.99
CA LEU A 83 10.50 -0.77 5.28
C LEU A 83 10.91 -1.52 4.01
N LEU A 84 10.14 -1.38 2.93
CA LEU A 84 10.46 -1.97 1.63
C LEU A 84 11.85 -1.56 1.15
N ARG A 85 12.13 -0.25 1.13
CA ARG A 85 13.45 0.28 0.74
C ARG A 85 14.56 -0.28 1.62
N SER A 86 14.35 -0.34 2.94
CA SER A 86 15.35 -0.88 3.87
C SER A 86 15.66 -2.35 3.56
N LEU A 87 14.65 -3.13 3.19
CA LEU A 87 14.81 -4.53 2.86
C LEU A 87 15.51 -4.71 1.50
N CYS A 88 15.12 -3.97 0.46
CA CYS A 88 15.81 -3.95 -0.83
C CYS A 88 17.32 -3.69 -0.65
N ARG A 89 17.68 -2.67 0.15
CA ARG A 89 19.10 -2.39 0.43
C ARG A 89 19.81 -3.53 1.13
N ARG A 90 19.17 -4.20 2.11
CA ARG A 90 19.77 -5.34 2.82
C ARG A 90 19.95 -6.55 1.92
N LEU A 91 19.06 -6.73 0.94
CA LEU A 91 19.13 -7.80 -0.06
C LEU A 91 20.09 -7.49 -1.22
N GLY A 92 20.64 -6.26 -1.29
CA GLY A 92 21.45 -5.82 -2.43
C GLY A 92 20.65 -5.47 -3.69
N ASP A 93 19.33 -5.36 -3.59
CA ASP A 93 18.44 -4.97 -4.67
C ASP A 93 18.43 -3.44 -4.83
N GLY A 94 19.34 -2.94 -5.67
CA GLY A 94 19.45 -1.52 -5.97
C GLY A 94 18.26 -0.96 -6.75
N LEU A 95 17.67 -1.76 -7.64
CA LEU A 95 16.55 -1.34 -8.47
C LEU A 95 15.28 -1.16 -7.63
N GLY A 96 14.94 -2.15 -6.81
CA GLY A 96 13.80 -2.05 -5.89
C GLY A 96 13.99 -0.96 -4.84
N ALA A 97 15.22 -0.69 -4.39
CA ALA A 97 15.48 0.43 -3.48
C ALA A 97 15.25 1.79 -4.15
N ALA A 98 15.61 1.94 -5.43
CA ALA A 98 15.36 3.15 -6.21
C ALA A 98 13.88 3.34 -6.52
N ASP A 99 13.17 2.26 -6.88
CA ASP A 99 11.72 2.29 -7.11
C ASP A 99 10.98 2.67 -5.82
N ALA A 100 11.29 2.03 -4.69
CA ALA A 100 10.72 2.37 -3.39
C ALA A 100 10.97 3.85 -3.03
N LEU A 101 12.16 4.38 -3.33
CA LEU A 101 12.48 5.79 -3.11
C LEU A 101 11.64 6.72 -4.01
N SER A 102 11.44 6.36 -5.27
CA SER A 102 10.57 7.10 -6.19
C SER A 102 9.13 7.16 -5.67
N GLN A 103 8.62 6.02 -5.19
CA GLN A 103 7.29 5.93 -4.57
C GLN A 103 7.20 6.79 -3.30
N ILE A 104 8.21 6.76 -2.43
CA ILE A 104 8.29 7.61 -1.24
C ILE A 104 8.20 9.09 -1.62
N SER A 105 9.04 9.54 -2.56
CA SER A 105 9.06 10.93 -3.02
C SER A 105 7.70 11.35 -3.56
N ARG A 106 7.05 10.50 -4.37
CA ARG A 106 5.70 10.77 -4.89
C ARG A 106 4.68 10.91 -3.75
N THR A 107 4.69 10.00 -2.78
CA THR A 107 3.77 10.07 -1.63
C THR A 107 3.99 11.33 -0.80
N LEU A 108 5.24 11.73 -0.56
CA LEU A 108 5.55 12.97 0.16
C LEU A 108 5.06 14.21 -0.59
N LEU A 109 5.24 14.25 -1.92
CA LEU A 109 4.75 15.34 -2.76
C LEU A 109 3.22 15.42 -2.84
N GLN A 110 2.50 14.32 -2.57
CA GLN A 110 1.04 14.30 -2.50
C GLN A 110 0.49 14.76 -1.14
N LEU A 111 1.35 14.84 -0.12
CA LEU A 111 0.98 15.22 1.24
C LEU A 111 1.30 16.68 1.58
N GLY A 112 2.19 17.32 0.84
CA GLY A 112 2.55 18.74 0.98
C GLY A 112 1.78 19.62 0.01
#